data_AF-A0A6P0HG34-F1
#
_entry.id   AF-A0A6P0HG34-F1
#
_cell.length_a   1.000
_cell.length_b   1.000
_cell.length_c   1.000
_cell.angle_alpha   90.00
_cell.angle_beta   90.00
_cell.angle_gamma   90.00
#
_symmetry.space_group_name_H-M   'P 1'
#
loop_
_entity.id
_entity.type
_entity.pdbx_description
1 polymer ?
#
loop_
_entity_poly.entity_id
_entity_poly.type
_entity_poly.pdbx_seq_one_letter_code
_entity_poly.pdbx_strand_id
1 'polypeptide(L)'
;MSVRGAALKLVVFGAVGALMLALLYLTLGRITLGPRASYNAVMADVSGLEAGDLVRIAGVRVGQVEEVGFTDVDGRQLIEVRFSVDEGQTVTDATHVLVRYENLLGDRYLELAQPAGQGAPLEGGSTIPLDRTTAALDLDTLLNGFAPLFEGLDPAQVNQLASGLVSTLQGRGGTLQSLLAGTASLTSTLADQDVAIGSLVDNLGAVLATVDERDGQLSDAIVQLRSLLDGLAADREPLGVAVSSVGELAGTLTGLLQEVRPPLAATVDGTAATAGVVNANGDTLEEVLNSLPGAYATLGRVASHGNFFNFFLCSVQVVVGTSDLDVRTPVVRSNAARCN
;
A
#
# COMPACT_ATOMS: atom_id res chain seq x y z
N MET A 1 19.78 -59.53 31.57
CA MET A 1 19.00 -58.68 30.64
C MET A 1 19.71 -58.66 29.30
N SER A 2 19.07 -59.10 28.21
CA SER A 2 19.75 -59.24 26.91
C SER A 2 19.82 -57.89 26.18
N VAL A 3 21.03 -57.31 26.18
CA VAL A 3 21.35 -56.02 25.54
C VAL A 3 20.92 -55.97 24.06
N ARG A 4 20.92 -57.13 23.38
CA ARG A 4 20.49 -57.28 21.97
C ARG A 4 19.02 -56.93 21.73
N GLY A 5 18.12 -57.26 22.67
CA GLY A 5 16.70 -56.96 22.53
C GLY A 5 16.39 -55.47 22.70
N ALA A 6 17.13 -54.79 23.57
CA ALA A 6 17.05 -53.33 23.72
C ALA A 6 17.63 -52.59 22.50
N ALA A 7 18.76 -53.07 21.96
CA ALA A 7 19.37 -52.51 20.76
C ALA A 7 18.46 -52.61 19.53
N LEU A 8 17.80 -53.76 19.32
CA LEU A 8 16.87 -53.93 18.20
C LEU A 8 15.67 -52.97 18.31
N LYS A 9 15.10 -52.81 19.51
CA LYS A 9 13.99 -51.88 19.76
C LYS A 9 14.40 -50.43 19.51
N LEU A 10 15.62 -50.03 19.89
CA LEU A 10 16.14 -48.70 19.64
C LEU A 10 16.29 -48.42 18.14
N VAL A 11 16.84 -49.38 17.38
CA VAL A 11 17.01 -49.25 15.92
C VAL A 11 15.65 -49.15 15.22
N VAL A 12 14.68 -50.00 15.59
CA VAL A 12 13.32 -49.94 15.02
C VAL A 12 12.65 -48.62 15.35
N PHE A 13 12.74 -48.15 16.60
CA PHE A 13 12.20 -46.84 17.00
C PHE A 13 12.85 -45.69 16.22
N GLY A 14 14.17 -45.69 16.07
CA GLY A 14 14.89 -44.69 15.28
C GLY A 14 14.51 -44.72 13.80
N ALA A 15 14.36 -45.90 13.22
CA ALA A 15 13.93 -46.05 11.82
C ALA A 15 12.50 -45.54 11.60
N VAL A 16 11.57 -45.88 12.50
CA VAL A 16 10.18 -45.38 12.43
C VAL A 16 10.13 -43.87 12.65
N GLY A 17 10.92 -43.34 13.60
CA GLY A 17 11.04 -41.91 13.84
C GLY A 17 11.58 -41.15 12.62
N ALA A 18 12.64 -41.66 11.99
CA ALA A 18 13.19 -41.09 10.76
C ALA A 18 12.19 -41.15 9.60
N LEU A 19 11.43 -42.24 9.48
CA LEU A 19 10.43 -42.40 8.43
C LEU A 19 9.23 -41.47 8.64
N MET A 20 8.77 -41.29 9.89
CA MET A 20 7.75 -40.28 10.20
C MET A 20 8.26 -38.86 9.96
N LEU A 21 9.50 -38.55 10.35
CA LEU A 21 10.10 -37.23 10.09
C LEU A 21 10.20 -36.96 8.58
N ALA A 22 10.61 -37.95 7.80
CA ALA A 22 10.67 -37.87 6.35
C ALA A 22 9.27 -37.68 5.74
N LEU A 23 8.27 -38.43 6.20
CA LEU A 23 6.88 -38.27 5.74
C LEU A 23 6.34 -36.88 6.08
N LEU A 24 6.59 -36.39 7.29
CA LEU A 24 6.17 -35.07 7.75
C LEU A 24 6.86 -33.97 6.93
N TYR A 25 8.15 -34.13 6.64
CA TYR A 25 8.89 -33.25 5.74
C TYR A 25 8.36 -33.27 4.31
N LEU A 26 8.00 -34.43 3.76
CA LEU A 26 7.43 -34.55 2.40
C LEU A 26 6.00 -34.03 2.28
N THR A 27 5.23 -34.06 3.37
CA THR A 27 3.82 -33.63 3.39
C THR A 27 3.64 -32.16 3.71
N LEU A 28 4.43 -31.62 4.64
CA LEU A 28 4.41 -30.19 4.99
C LEU A 28 5.40 -29.37 4.18
N GLY A 29 6.55 -29.93 3.84
CA GLY A 29 7.44 -29.34 2.87
C GLY A 29 6.69 -29.34 1.54
N ARG A 30 6.19 -28.18 1.15
CA ARG A 30 5.59 -27.93 -0.16
C ARG A 30 6.67 -27.98 -1.27
N ILE A 31 7.46 -29.05 -1.27
CA ILE A 31 8.53 -29.34 -2.19
C ILE A 31 7.85 -29.86 -3.44
N THR A 32 7.61 -28.98 -4.40
CA THR A 32 7.23 -29.44 -5.74
C THR A 32 8.45 -30.19 -6.30
N LEU A 33 8.38 -31.52 -6.34
CA LEU A 33 9.37 -32.36 -7.01
C LEU A 33 9.01 -32.39 -8.50
N GLY A 34 9.40 -31.34 -9.21
CA GLY A 34 9.18 -31.21 -10.64
C GLY A 34 10.37 -30.52 -11.29
N PRO A 35 10.62 -30.76 -12.58
CA PRO A 35 11.60 -29.98 -13.32
C PRO A 35 11.18 -28.50 -13.35
N ARG A 36 12.14 -27.62 -13.10
CA ARG A 36 11.95 -26.17 -13.08
C ARG A 36 13.01 -25.49 -13.91
N ALA A 37 12.65 -24.37 -14.51
CA ALA A 37 13.58 -23.45 -15.13
C ALA A 37 13.91 -22.34 -14.14
N SER A 38 15.20 -22.09 -13.90
CA SER A 38 15.66 -20.97 -13.08
C SER A 38 15.84 -19.72 -13.96
N TYR A 39 15.58 -18.54 -13.40
CA TYR A 39 15.76 -17.25 -14.05
C TYR A 39 16.37 -16.27 -13.03
N ASN A 40 17.01 -15.22 -13.54
CA ASN A 40 17.55 -14.15 -12.70
C ASN A 40 16.78 -12.85 -12.97
N ALA A 41 16.62 -12.01 -11.97
CA ALA A 41 16.09 -10.65 -12.13
C ALA A 41 17.00 -9.66 -11.40
N VAL A 42 17.43 -8.61 -12.11
CA VAL A 42 18.25 -7.54 -11.53
C VAL A 42 17.32 -6.44 -11.05
N MET A 43 17.37 -6.10 -9.76
CA MET A 43 16.46 -5.16 -9.11
C MET A 43 17.25 -4.09 -8.32
N ALA A 44 16.66 -2.90 -8.19
CA ALA A 44 17.25 -1.82 -7.40
C ALA A 44 17.07 -2.06 -5.88
N ASP A 45 15.94 -2.62 -5.49
CA ASP A 45 15.62 -2.97 -4.10
C ASP A 45 14.65 -4.16 -4.07
N VAL A 46 14.81 -5.02 -3.08
CA VAL A 46 13.97 -6.21 -2.82
C VAL A 46 13.63 -6.33 -1.35
N SER A 47 13.54 -5.20 -0.64
CA SER A 47 13.34 -5.15 0.82
C SER A 47 12.24 -6.10 1.31
N GLY A 48 12.65 -7.05 2.15
CA GLY A 48 11.80 -8.08 2.75
C GLY A 48 11.57 -9.34 1.91
N LEU A 49 12.14 -9.44 0.71
CA LEU A 49 12.11 -10.68 -0.10
C LEU A 49 13.18 -11.65 0.40
N GLU A 50 12.78 -12.89 0.64
CA GLU A 50 13.66 -13.94 1.17
C GLU A 50 13.70 -15.19 0.26
N ALA A 51 14.76 -15.99 0.43
CA ALA A 51 14.84 -17.30 -0.19
C ALA A 51 13.72 -18.19 0.36
N GLY A 52 12.92 -18.76 -0.53
CA GLY A 52 11.73 -19.52 -0.18
C GLY A 52 10.42 -18.79 -0.45
N ASP A 53 10.45 -17.49 -0.73
CA ASP A 53 9.25 -16.72 -1.07
C ASP A 53 8.61 -17.20 -2.37
N LEU A 54 7.31 -17.00 -2.50
CA LEU A 54 6.54 -17.52 -3.62
C LEU A 54 6.79 -16.71 -4.90
N VAL A 55 6.81 -17.40 -6.03
CA VAL A 55 6.73 -16.75 -7.36
C VAL A 55 5.33 -16.97 -7.92
N ARG A 56 4.69 -15.91 -8.40
CA ARG A 56 3.31 -15.94 -8.89
C ARG A 56 3.16 -15.31 -10.27
N ILE A 57 2.31 -15.89 -11.10
CA ILE A 57 1.77 -15.28 -12.33
C ILE A 57 0.28 -15.10 -12.11
N ALA A 58 -0.23 -13.87 -12.27
CA ALA A 58 -1.65 -13.55 -12.10
C ALA A 58 -2.25 -14.09 -10.78
N GLY A 59 -1.47 -14.05 -9.70
CA GLY A 59 -1.87 -14.53 -8.37
C GLY A 59 -1.75 -16.05 -8.14
N VAL A 60 -1.46 -16.85 -9.16
CA VAL A 60 -1.25 -18.30 -9.04
C VAL A 60 0.22 -18.58 -8.75
N ARG A 61 0.52 -19.45 -7.79
CA ARG A 61 1.89 -19.91 -7.51
C ARG A 61 2.41 -20.72 -8.69
N VAL A 62 3.56 -20.30 -9.22
CA VAL A 62 4.24 -20.96 -10.35
C VAL A 62 5.69 -21.31 -10.04
N GLY A 63 6.18 -20.99 -8.84
CA GLY A 63 7.59 -21.11 -8.53
C GLY A 63 7.98 -20.66 -7.13
N GLN A 64 9.27 -20.43 -6.94
CA GLN A 64 9.87 -20.02 -5.67
C GLN A 64 11.17 -19.22 -5.87
N VAL A 65 11.42 -18.26 -4.99
CA VAL A 65 12.70 -17.55 -4.90
C VAL A 65 13.74 -18.51 -4.33
N GLU A 66 14.85 -18.67 -5.05
CA GLU A 66 15.95 -19.56 -4.66
C GLU A 66 17.00 -18.83 -3.84
N GLU A 67 17.36 -17.63 -4.26
CA GLU A 67 18.42 -16.85 -3.66
C GLU A 67 18.25 -15.35 -3.96
N VAL A 68 18.69 -14.52 -3.02
CA VAL A 68 18.80 -13.07 -3.16
C VAL A 68 20.25 -12.69 -2.88
N GLY A 69 20.93 -12.12 -3.87
CA GLY A 69 22.34 -11.77 -3.80
C GLY A 69 22.62 -10.36 -4.35
N PHE A 70 23.87 -9.93 -4.24
CA PHE A 70 24.31 -8.66 -4.83
C PHE A 70 25.01 -8.91 -6.17
N THR A 71 24.80 -8.03 -7.12
CA THR A 71 25.47 -8.05 -8.42
C THR A 71 25.97 -6.66 -8.78
N ASP A 72 27.04 -6.57 -9.56
CA ASP A 72 27.55 -5.30 -10.08
C ASP A 72 27.16 -5.20 -11.56
N VAL A 73 26.38 -4.17 -11.89
CA VAL A 73 25.99 -3.87 -13.27
C VAL A 73 26.37 -2.43 -13.58
N ASP A 74 27.30 -2.26 -14.51
CA ASP A 74 27.83 -0.96 -14.94
C ASP A 74 28.39 -0.10 -13.79
N GLY A 75 29.04 -0.73 -12.80
CA GLY A 75 29.63 -0.04 -11.64
C GLY A 75 28.61 0.39 -10.59
N ARG A 76 27.37 -0.10 -10.67
CA ARG A 76 26.33 0.07 -9.66
C ARG A 76 26.08 -1.26 -8.96
N GLN A 77 26.12 -1.23 -7.63
CA GLN A 77 25.72 -2.38 -6.82
C GLN A 77 24.20 -2.50 -6.84
N LEU A 78 23.71 -3.57 -7.47
CA LEU A 78 22.30 -3.93 -7.58
C LEU A 78 22.06 -5.28 -6.89
N ILE A 79 20.80 -5.69 -6.86
CA ILE A 79 20.38 -6.95 -6.28
C ILE A 79 20.00 -7.91 -7.40
N GLU A 80 20.52 -9.13 -7.36
CA GLU A 80 20.11 -10.22 -8.24
C GLU A 80 19.22 -11.18 -7.45
N VAL A 81 18.01 -11.40 -7.95
CA VAL A 81 17.08 -12.40 -7.43
C VAL A 81 17.08 -13.59 -8.38
N ARG A 82 17.50 -14.74 -7.87
CA ARG A 82 17.39 -16.01 -8.58
C ARG A 82 16.11 -16.72 -8.15
N PHE A 83 15.29 -17.11 -9.11
CA PHE A 83 14.00 -17.75 -8.85
C PHE A 83 13.73 -18.86 -9.86
N SER A 84 13.00 -19.89 -9.45
CA SER A 84 12.54 -20.96 -10.33
C SER A 84 11.08 -20.82 -10.68
N VAL A 85 10.74 -21.28 -11.89
CA VAL A 85 9.37 -21.41 -12.39
C VAL A 85 9.16 -22.86 -12.86
N ASP A 86 8.01 -23.42 -12.53
CA ASP A 86 7.63 -24.78 -12.92
C ASP A 86 7.51 -24.90 -14.46
N GLU A 87 7.98 -26.00 -15.06
CA GLU A 87 8.07 -26.18 -16.53
C GLU A 87 6.75 -25.98 -17.30
N GLY A 88 5.60 -26.08 -16.63
CA GLY A 88 4.29 -25.83 -17.24
C GLY A 88 3.98 -24.35 -17.52
N GLN A 89 4.87 -23.43 -17.14
CA GLN A 89 4.68 -21.99 -17.31
C GLN A 89 5.82 -21.36 -18.13
N THR A 90 5.46 -20.62 -19.17
CA THR A 90 6.42 -19.98 -20.07
C THR A 90 6.65 -18.53 -19.67
N VAL A 91 7.86 -18.21 -19.24
CA VAL A 91 8.30 -16.83 -19.03
C VAL A 91 8.78 -16.24 -20.35
N THR A 92 8.42 -14.99 -20.66
CA THR A 92 8.78 -14.33 -21.91
C THR A 92 9.67 -13.11 -21.69
N ASP A 93 10.30 -12.61 -22.74
CA ASP A 93 11.04 -11.34 -22.75
C ASP A 93 10.15 -10.09 -22.53
N ALA A 94 8.82 -10.24 -22.59
CA ALA A 94 7.85 -9.21 -22.21
C ALA A 94 7.48 -9.25 -20.71
N THR A 95 8.00 -10.20 -19.93
CA THR A 95 7.66 -10.33 -18.51
C THR A 95 8.32 -9.22 -17.68
N HIS A 96 7.52 -8.60 -16.82
CA HIS A 96 7.96 -7.71 -15.75
C HIS A 96 8.00 -8.46 -14.42
N VAL A 97 9.01 -8.18 -13.60
CA VAL A 97 9.20 -8.78 -12.28
C VAL A 97 8.94 -7.75 -11.21
N LEU A 98 8.03 -8.02 -10.29
CA LEU A 98 7.64 -7.09 -9.23
C LEU A 98 7.74 -7.77 -7.87
N VAL A 99 8.35 -7.12 -6.89
CA VAL A 99 8.27 -7.56 -5.49
C VAL A 99 7.03 -6.95 -4.85
N ARG A 100 6.17 -7.78 -4.26
CA ARG A 100 4.90 -7.34 -3.69
C ARG A 100 4.62 -7.96 -2.33
N TYR A 101 3.78 -7.29 -1.55
CA TYR A 101 3.32 -7.81 -0.27
C TYR A 101 2.39 -9.00 -0.46
N GLU A 102 2.69 -10.10 0.22
CA GLU A 102 1.79 -11.26 0.37
C GLU A 102 0.70 -10.95 1.40
N ASN A 103 1.06 -10.31 2.51
CA ASN A 103 0.15 -9.94 3.59
C ASN A 103 0.59 -8.64 4.30
N LEU A 104 -0.16 -8.25 5.32
CA LEU A 104 0.09 -7.04 6.11
C LEU A 104 1.17 -7.21 7.18
N LEU A 105 1.69 -8.42 7.38
CA LEU A 105 2.73 -8.73 8.37
C LEU A 105 4.13 -8.51 7.81
N GLY A 106 4.26 -8.21 6.51
CA GLY A 106 5.54 -7.91 5.86
C GLY A 106 6.01 -8.96 4.87
N ASP A 107 5.36 -10.13 4.83
CA ASP A 107 5.75 -11.22 3.91
C ASP A 107 5.67 -10.77 2.45
N ARG A 108 6.61 -11.25 1.63
CA ARG A 108 6.75 -10.86 0.23
C ARG A 108 6.56 -12.02 -0.71
N TYR A 109 6.28 -11.68 -1.96
CA TYR A 109 6.36 -12.61 -3.07
C TYR A 109 6.77 -11.90 -4.35
N LEU A 110 7.30 -12.68 -5.28
CA LEU A 110 7.69 -12.23 -6.60
C LEU A 110 6.52 -12.41 -7.57
N GLU A 111 6.02 -11.34 -8.15
CA GLU A 111 5.02 -11.39 -9.23
C GLU A 111 5.70 -11.25 -10.59
N LEU A 112 5.39 -12.21 -11.47
CA LEU A 112 5.73 -12.17 -12.89
C LEU A 112 4.50 -11.63 -13.64
N ALA A 113 4.53 -10.33 -13.94
CA ALA A 113 3.50 -9.68 -14.73
C ALA A 113 3.84 -9.83 -16.22
N GLN A 114 3.14 -10.75 -16.88
CA GLN A 114 3.33 -11.07 -18.28
C GLN A 114 2.09 -10.71 -19.09
N PRO A 115 2.20 -9.88 -20.15
CA PRO A 115 1.11 -9.65 -21.08
C PRO A 115 0.79 -10.96 -21.84
N ALA A 116 -0.47 -11.37 -21.83
CA ALA A 116 -0.89 -12.64 -22.44
C ALA A 116 -0.55 -12.70 -23.94
N GLY A 117 0.16 -13.74 -24.36
CA GLY A 117 0.49 -14.00 -25.76
C GLY A 117 1.47 -13.03 -26.40
N GLN A 118 2.22 -12.25 -25.61
CA GLN A 118 3.25 -11.34 -26.10
C GLN A 118 4.64 -11.81 -25.68
N GLY A 119 5.64 -11.44 -26.48
CA GLY A 119 7.05 -11.73 -26.22
C GLY A 119 7.52 -13.10 -26.71
N ALA A 120 8.83 -13.26 -26.84
CA ALA A 120 9.47 -14.53 -27.12
C ALA A 120 9.74 -15.28 -25.80
N PRO A 121 9.63 -16.63 -25.77
CA PRO A 121 10.03 -17.42 -24.61
C PRO A 121 11.47 -17.13 -24.21
N LEU A 122 11.71 -16.91 -22.93
CA LEU A 122 13.05 -16.82 -22.37
C LEU A 122 13.59 -18.23 -22.10
N GLU A 123 14.86 -18.44 -22.42
CA GLU A 123 15.55 -19.67 -22.04
C GLU A 123 15.84 -19.67 -20.54
N GLY A 124 15.85 -20.86 -19.93
CA GLY A 124 16.26 -21.02 -18.54
C GLY A 124 17.69 -20.50 -18.33
N GLY A 125 17.90 -19.77 -17.24
CA GLY A 125 19.14 -19.07 -16.90
C GLY A 125 19.20 -17.63 -17.39
N SER A 126 18.21 -17.17 -18.17
CA SER A 126 18.17 -15.79 -18.65
C SER A 126 17.97 -14.79 -17.51
N THR A 127 18.56 -13.61 -17.68
CA THR A 127 18.44 -12.49 -16.74
C THR A 127 17.43 -11.46 -17.25
N ILE A 128 16.47 -11.11 -16.41
CA ILE A 128 15.52 -10.02 -16.62
C ILE A 128 16.20 -8.72 -16.15
N PRO A 129 16.39 -7.74 -17.04
CA PRO A 129 17.13 -6.51 -16.75
C PRO A 129 16.31 -5.52 -15.92
N LEU A 130 17.02 -4.56 -15.31
CA LEU A 130 16.48 -3.60 -14.34
C LEU A 130 15.26 -2.82 -14.83
N ASP A 131 15.21 -2.47 -16.11
CA ASP A 131 14.10 -1.75 -16.76
C ASP A 131 12.77 -2.54 -16.77
N ARG A 132 12.84 -3.87 -16.61
CA ARG A 132 11.69 -4.76 -16.49
C ARG A 132 11.46 -5.25 -15.07
N THR A 133 12.09 -4.62 -14.09
CA THR A 133 11.88 -4.93 -12.68
C THR A 133 11.36 -3.73 -11.91
N THR A 134 10.43 -4.00 -10.99
CA THR A 134 9.90 -3.00 -10.08
C THR A 134 10.21 -3.41 -8.66
N ALA A 135 10.96 -2.56 -7.96
CA ALA A 135 11.28 -2.74 -6.56
C ALA A 135 10.03 -2.80 -5.67
N ALA A 136 10.20 -3.34 -4.46
CA ALA A 136 9.14 -3.38 -3.48
C ALA A 136 8.65 -1.97 -3.14
N LEU A 137 7.33 -1.82 -2.91
CA LEU A 137 6.81 -0.62 -2.28
C LEU A 137 7.35 -0.54 -0.84
N ASP A 138 7.97 0.58 -0.50
CA ASP A 138 8.38 0.90 0.87
C ASP A 138 7.16 1.37 1.67
N LEU A 139 6.58 0.43 2.43
CA LEU A 139 5.44 0.70 3.29
C LEU A 139 5.82 1.51 4.53
N ASP A 140 7.09 1.54 4.95
CA ASP A 140 7.51 2.33 6.11
C ASP A 140 7.44 3.82 5.76
N THR A 141 7.98 4.22 4.60
CA THR A 141 7.84 5.60 4.09
C THR A 141 6.37 5.99 3.91
N LEU A 142 5.54 5.04 3.46
CA LEU A 142 4.11 5.27 3.28
C LEU A 142 3.40 5.45 4.63
N LEU A 143 3.50 4.48 5.54
CA LEU A 143 2.83 4.49 6.84
C LEU A 143 3.32 5.63 7.73
N ASN A 144 4.60 6.00 7.68
CA ASN A 144 5.12 7.18 8.39
C ASN A 144 4.45 8.47 7.92
N GLY A 145 4.08 8.56 6.64
CA GLY A 145 3.31 9.68 6.10
C GLY A 145 1.86 9.75 6.62
N PHE A 146 1.30 8.60 7.03
CA PHE A 146 -0.07 8.49 7.56
C PHE A 146 -0.12 8.27 9.08
N ALA A 147 1.01 8.16 9.77
CA ALA A 147 1.10 7.97 11.21
C ALA A 147 0.21 8.96 12.02
N PRO A 148 0.14 10.26 11.68
CA PRO A 148 -0.75 11.20 12.39
C PRO A 148 -2.24 10.88 12.26
N LEU A 149 -2.65 10.14 11.22
CA LEU A 149 -4.04 9.74 10.99
C LEU A 149 -4.39 8.43 11.70
N PHE A 150 -3.39 7.60 12.01
CA PHE A 150 -3.58 6.31 12.70
C PHE A 150 -3.54 6.41 14.22
N GLU A 151 -3.05 7.53 14.79
CA GLU A 151 -3.02 7.76 16.25
C GLU A 151 -4.40 7.72 16.92
N GLY A 152 -5.50 7.81 16.17
CA GLY A 152 -6.87 7.78 16.68
C GLY A 152 -7.71 6.54 16.29
N LEU A 153 -7.13 5.53 15.64
CA LEU A 153 -7.88 4.40 15.07
C LEU A 153 -7.57 3.06 15.76
N ASP A 154 -8.59 2.20 15.88
CA ASP A 154 -8.41 0.84 16.38
C ASP A 154 -7.56 0.00 15.41
N PRO A 155 -6.75 -0.96 15.90
CA PRO A 155 -5.84 -1.77 15.07
C PRO A 155 -6.50 -2.50 13.89
N ALA A 156 -7.76 -2.90 14.04
CA ALA A 156 -8.53 -3.53 12.97
C ALA A 156 -8.83 -2.57 11.81
N GLN A 157 -9.12 -1.30 12.12
CA GLN A 157 -9.42 -0.26 11.15
C GLN A 157 -8.15 0.18 10.41
N VAL A 158 -7.01 0.24 11.12
CA VAL A 158 -5.68 0.48 10.54
C VAL A 158 -5.33 -0.59 9.52
N ASN A 159 -5.47 -1.87 9.87
CA ASN A 159 -5.19 -2.98 8.94
C ASN A 159 -6.07 -2.93 7.69
N GLN A 160 -7.35 -2.60 7.85
CA GLN A 160 -8.29 -2.56 6.73
C GLN A 160 -7.93 -1.41 5.77
N LEU A 161 -7.63 -0.22 6.29
CA LEU A 161 -7.21 0.93 5.49
C LEU A 161 -5.86 0.71 4.80
N ALA A 162 -4.86 0.20 5.54
CA ALA A 162 -3.54 -0.11 5.01
C ALA A 162 -3.63 -1.15 3.89
N SER A 163 -4.42 -2.22 4.06
CA SER A 163 -4.62 -3.23 3.02
C SER A 163 -5.27 -2.68 1.76
N GLY A 164 -6.28 -1.82 1.91
CA GLY A 164 -6.99 -1.21 0.79
C GLY A 164 -6.07 -0.28 0.00
N LEU A 165 -5.25 0.51 0.70
CA LEU A 165 -4.28 1.41 0.09
C LEU A 165 -3.17 0.65 -0.64
N VAL A 166 -2.56 -0.34 0.01
CA VAL A 166 -1.53 -1.19 -0.60
C VAL A 166 -2.09 -1.88 -1.84
N SER A 167 -3.30 -2.45 -1.76
CA SER A 167 -3.96 -3.08 -2.89
C SER A 167 -4.14 -2.08 -4.04
N THR A 168 -4.65 -0.88 -3.76
CA THR A 168 -4.90 0.16 -4.77
C THR A 168 -3.62 0.64 -5.44
N LEU A 169 -2.58 0.95 -4.66
CA LEU A 169 -1.30 1.41 -5.20
C LEU A 169 -0.53 0.32 -5.94
N GLN A 170 -0.74 -0.95 -5.57
CA GLN A 170 -0.26 -2.09 -6.32
C GLN A 170 -1.08 -2.39 -7.59
N GLY A 171 -2.08 -1.57 -7.93
CA GLY A 171 -2.96 -1.81 -9.08
C GLY A 171 -3.87 -3.04 -8.92
N ARG A 172 -4.00 -3.54 -7.69
CA ARG A 172 -4.93 -4.60 -7.26
C ARG A 172 -6.17 -4.03 -6.60
N GLY A 173 -6.22 -2.70 -6.46
CA GLY A 173 -7.38 -1.96 -5.98
C GLY A 173 -8.56 -2.44 -6.77
N GLY A 174 -9.49 -3.06 -6.06
CA GLY A 174 -10.70 -3.56 -6.64
C GLY A 174 -11.26 -2.52 -7.59
N THR A 175 -11.32 -2.88 -8.87
CA THR A 175 -12.15 -2.20 -9.87
C THR A 175 -13.42 -1.73 -9.18
N LEU A 176 -13.93 -0.53 -9.44
CA LEU A 176 -15.21 -0.02 -8.88
C LEU A 176 -16.33 -1.11 -8.89
N GLN A 177 -16.22 -2.05 -9.82
CA GLN A 177 -16.88 -3.34 -9.97
C GLN A 177 -16.86 -4.29 -8.74
N SER A 178 -15.84 -4.37 -7.89
CA SER A 178 -15.81 -5.23 -6.70
C SER A 178 -16.47 -4.56 -5.48
N LEU A 179 -16.44 -3.23 -5.40
CA LEU A 179 -17.29 -2.48 -4.46
C LEU A 179 -18.77 -2.60 -4.88
N LEU A 180 -19.06 -2.56 -6.19
CA LEU A 180 -20.38 -2.84 -6.76
C LEU A 180 -20.78 -4.32 -6.65
N ALA A 181 -19.84 -5.26 -6.69
CA ALA A 181 -20.10 -6.69 -6.49
C ALA A 181 -20.38 -7.02 -5.02
N GLY A 182 -19.77 -6.30 -4.08
CA GLY A 182 -20.13 -6.34 -2.66
C GLY A 182 -21.58 -5.85 -2.43
N THR A 183 -22.05 -4.89 -3.23
CA THR A 183 -23.46 -4.48 -3.25
C THR A 183 -24.36 -5.51 -3.95
N ALA A 184 -23.89 -6.13 -5.04
CA ALA A 184 -24.62 -7.18 -5.77
C ALA A 184 -24.76 -8.49 -4.97
N SER A 185 -23.80 -8.82 -4.10
CA SER A 185 -23.91 -9.95 -3.17
C SER A 185 -24.91 -9.68 -2.04
N LEU A 186 -25.14 -8.42 -1.67
CA LEU A 186 -26.23 -8.04 -0.76
C LEU A 186 -27.59 -8.13 -1.46
N THR A 187 -27.62 -7.98 -2.79
CA THR A 187 -28.81 -8.18 -3.62
C THR A 187 -29.06 -9.66 -3.99
N SER A 188 -28.03 -10.51 -4.04
CA SER A 188 -28.21 -11.93 -4.36
C SER A 188 -28.82 -12.74 -3.21
N THR A 189 -28.66 -12.30 -1.95
CA THR A 189 -29.39 -12.86 -0.81
C THR A 189 -30.88 -12.48 -0.81
N LEU A 190 -31.27 -11.48 -1.60
CA LEU A 190 -32.67 -11.16 -1.93
C LEU A 190 -33.17 -11.87 -3.21
N ALA A 191 -32.28 -12.52 -3.96
CA ALA A 191 -32.59 -13.26 -5.19
C ALA A 191 -32.64 -14.78 -5.00
N ASP A 192 -32.58 -15.27 -3.77
CA ASP A 192 -32.88 -16.67 -3.42
C ASP A 192 -34.38 -16.89 -3.08
N GLN A 193 -35.26 -15.97 -3.49
CA GLN A 193 -36.72 -16.13 -3.36
C GLN A 193 -37.41 -16.70 -4.61
N ASP A 194 -36.69 -17.00 -5.70
CA ASP A 194 -37.29 -17.51 -6.94
C ASP A 194 -37.67 -19.00 -6.89
N VAL A 195 -37.23 -19.76 -5.90
CA VAL A 195 -37.70 -21.16 -5.69
C VAL A 195 -39.01 -21.21 -4.89
N ALA A 196 -39.27 -20.21 -4.05
CA ALA A 196 -40.52 -20.11 -3.27
C ALA A 196 -41.70 -19.57 -4.10
N ILE A 197 -41.43 -18.73 -5.10
CA ILE A 197 -42.46 -18.16 -6.00
C ILE A 197 -42.93 -19.18 -7.05
N GLY A 198 -42.03 -20.02 -7.58
CA GLY A 198 -42.41 -21.10 -8.51
C GLY A 198 -43.36 -22.13 -7.89
N SER A 199 -43.15 -22.46 -6.61
CA SER A 199 -44.04 -23.38 -5.87
C SER A 199 -45.39 -22.74 -5.49
N LEU A 200 -45.49 -21.41 -5.47
CA LEU A 200 -46.74 -20.68 -5.25
C LEU A 200 -47.58 -20.63 -6.54
N VAL A 201 -46.95 -20.51 -7.70
CA VAL A 201 -47.61 -20.46 -9.02
C VAL A 201 -48.25 -21.78 -9.40
N ASP A 202 -47.59 -22.92 -9.16
CA ASP A 202 -48.14 -24.25 -9.45
C ASP A 202 -49.33 -24.61 -8.53
N ASN A 203 -49.30 -24.16 -7.27
CA ASN A 203 -50.43 -24.34 -6.35
C ASN A 203 -51.58 -23.35 -6.62
N LEU A 204 -51.31 -22.17 -7.18
CA LEU A 204 -52.35 -21.22 -7.62
C LEU A 204 -53.11 -21.73 -8.85
N GLY A 205 -52.47 -22.49 -9.74
CA GLY A 205 -53.14 -23.11 -10.90
C GLY A 205 -54.24 -24.12 -10.51
N ALA A 206 -54.05 -24.84 -9.40
CA ALA A 206 -55.05 -25.78 -8.87
C ALA A 206 -56.21 -25.08 -8.13
N VAL A 207 -55.98 -23.88 -7.58
CA VAL A 207 -57.00 -23.08 -6.88
C VAL A 207 -57.83 -22.24 -7.86
N LEU A 208 -57.21 -21.74 -8.95
CA LEU A 208 -57.88 -20.96 -9.99
C LEU A 208 -58.87 -21.76 -10.85
N ALA A 209 -58.85 -23.09 -10.79
CA ALA A 209 -59.89 -23.94 -11.39
C ALA A 209 -61.17 -24.03 -10.52
N THR A 210 -61.12 -23.58 -9.25
CA THR A 210 -62.23 -23.69 -8.29
C THR A 210 -62.94 -22.36 -8.03
N VAL A 211 -62.49 -21.24 -8.62
CA VAL A 211 -63.02 -19.88 -8.35
C VAL A 211 -63.56 -19.22 -9.62
N ASP A 212 -64.18 -20.00 -10.50
CA ASP A 212 -65.14 -19.53 -11.51
C ASP A 212 -66.57 -19.40 -10.92
N GLU A 213 -66.68 -19.26 -9.60
CA GLU A 213 -67.97 -19.15 -8.92
C GLU A 213 -67.89 -18.10 -7.79
N ARG A 214 -68.15 -16.85 -8.18
CA ARG A 214 -68.77 -15.73 -7.43
C ARG A 214 -67.94 -14.47 -7.16
N ASP A 215 -68.51 -13.37 -7.64
CA ASP A 215 -68.16 -11.95 -7.51
C ASP A 215 -68.03 -11.44 -6.05
N GLY A 216 -67.03 -10.57 -5.83
CA GLY A 216 -66.94 -9.74 -4.62
C GLY A 216 -65.61 -8.98 -4.40
N GLN A 217 -64.50 -9.37 -5.03
CA GLN A 217 -63.15 -8.89 -4.62
C GLN A 217 -62.50 -7.85 -5.54
N LEU A 218 -63.16 -7.40 -6.60
CA LEU A 218 -62.60 -6.38 -7.49
C LEU A 218 -62.56 -4.97 -6.86
N SER A 219 -63.33 -4.74 -5.78
CA SER A 219 -63.44 -3.43 -5.12
C SER A 219 -62.24 -3.11 -4.22
N ASP A 220 -61.71 -4.11 -3.49
CA ASP A 220 -60.65 -3.88 -2.49
C ASP A 220 -59.27 -3.69 -3.14
N ALA A 221 -59.03 -4.30 -4.30
CA ALA A 221 -57.78 -4.12 -5.06
C ALA A 221 -57.62 -2.69 -5.60
N ILE A 222 -58.72 -2.02 -5.97
CA ILE A 222 -58.70 -0.64 -6.46
C ILE A 222 -58.46 0.36 -5.32
N VAL A 223 -58.93 0.05 -4.11
CA VAL A 223 -58.72 0.89 -2.91
C VAL A 223 -57.28 0.79 -2.42
N GLN A 224 -56.68 -0.40 -2.43
CA GLN A 224 -55.29 -0.60 -2.02
C GLN A 224 -54.28 -0.01 -3.00
N LEU A 225 -54.56 -0.06 -4.31
CA LEU A 225 -53.71 0.56 -5.33
C LEU A 225 -53.67 2.10 -5.22
N ARG A 226 -54.78 2.75 -4.83
CA ARG A 226 -54.80 4.19 -4.57
C ARG A 226 -53.99 4.59 -3.33
N SER A 227 -54.07 3.80 -2.26
CA SER A 227 -53.28 4.03 -1.03
C SER A 227 -51.77 3.90 -1.27
N LEU A 228 -51.36 2.96 -2.12
CA LEU A 228 -49.97 2.77 -2.56
C LEU A 228 -49.45 3.93 -3.41
N LEU A 229 -50.28 4.49 -4.28
CA LEU A 229 -49.90 5.62 -5.15
C LEU A 229 -49.82 6.95 -4.39
N ASP A 230 -50.66 7.16 -3.36
CA ASP A 230 -50.58 8.33 -2.47
C ASP A 230 -49.36 8.27 -1.52
N GLY A 231 -49.01 7.08 -1.02
CA GLY A 231 -47.78 6.87 -0.23
C GLY A 231 -46.51 7.11 -1.04
N LEU A 232 -46.48 6.66 -2.30
CA LEU A 232 -45.34 6.88 -3.21
C LEU A 232 -45.21 8.34 -3.67
N ALA A 233 -46.30 9.11 -3.66
CA ALA A 233 -46.27 10.54 -3.94
C ALA A 233 -45.77 11.39 -2.75
N ALA A 234 -45.92 10.90 -1.52
CA ALA A 234 -45.44 11.54 -0.29
C ALA A 234 -43.92 11.38 -0.07
N ASP A 235 -43.28 10.39 -0.69
CA ASP A 235 -41.83 10.14 -0.61
C ASP A 235 -40.97 10.95 -1.61
N ARG A 236 -41.51 12.06 -2.14
CA ARG A 236 -40.76 12.98 -3.02
C ARG A 236 -39.89 14.00 -2.28
N GLU A 237 -40.13 14.23 -0.99
CA GLU A 237 -39.31 15.12 -0.14
C GLU A 237 -37.85 14.63 0.04
N PRO A 238 -37.58 13.34 0.35
CA PRO A 238 -36.22 12.84 0.60
C PRO A 238 -35.29 12.91 -0.61
N LEU A 239 -35.84 12.78 -1.82
CA LEU A 239 -35.07 12.86 -3.07
C LEU A 239 -34.65 14.29 -3.42
N GLY A 240 -35.45 15.30 -3.02
CA GLY A 240 -35.09 16.71 -3.17
C GLY A 240 -33.94 17.11 -2.24
N VAL A 241 -33.93 16.58 -1.01
CA VAL A 241 -32.90 16.86 0.00
C VAL A 241 -31.56 16.20 -0.34
N ALA A 242 -31.56 15.00 -0.93
CA ALA A 242 -30.32 14.33 -1.34
C ALA A 242 -29.62 15.08 -2.50
N VAL A 243 -30.39 15.61 -3.47
CA VAL A 243 -29.84 16.35 -4.62
C VAL A 243 -29.35 17.74 -4.20
N SER A 244 -30.03 18.43 -3.29
CA SER A 244 -29.56 19.71 -2.75
C SER A 244 -28.27 19.56 -1.93
N SER A 245 -28.16 18.48 -1.13
CA SER A 245 -26.98 18.22 -0.30
C SER A 245 -25.71 17.95 -1.12
N VAL A 246 -25.84 17.29 -2.28
CA VAL A 246 -24.72 17.08 -3.21
C VAL A 246 -24.31 18.39 -3.88
N GLY A 247 -25.27 19.24 -4.24
CA GLY A 247 -25.01 20.57 -4.79
C GLY A 247 -24.31 21.49 -3.80
N GLU A 248 -24.69 21.45 -2.53
CA GLU A 248 -24.12 22.25 -1.45
C GLU A 248 -22.70 21.79 -1.08
N LEU A 249 -22.44 20.48 -1.09
CA LEU A 249 -21.10 19.93 -0.92
C LEU A 249 -20.16 20.30 -2.08
N ALA A 250 -20.65 20.22 -3.32
CA ALA A 250 -19.89 20.63 -4.50
C ALA A 250 -19.59 22.15 -4.49
N GLY A 251 -20.53 22.97 -4.03
CA GLY A 251 -20.34 24.41 -3.80
C GLY A 251 -19.28 24.69 -2.73
N THR A 252 -19.32 23.96 -1.61
CA THR A 252 -18.36 24.10 -0.51
C THR A 252 -16.95 23.68 -0.92
N LEU A 253 -16.81 22.57 -1.66
CA LEU A 253 -15.53 22.13 -2.22
C LEU A 253 -14.97 23.13 -3.24
N THR A 254 -15.83 23.73 -4.08
CA THR A 254 -15.42 24.75 -5.04
C THR A 254 -14.99 26.04 -4.34
N GLY A 255 -15.70 26.47 -3.30
CA GLY A 255 -15.34 27.61 -2.46
C GLY A 255 -14.01 27.39 -1.75
N LEU A 256 -13.82 26.22 -1.13
CA LEU A 256 -12.56 25.85 -0.49
C LEU A 256 -11.41 25.84 -1.49
N LEU A 257 -11.60 25.30 -2.69
CA LEU A 257 -10.57 25.29 -3.73
C LEU A 257 -10.24 26.70 -4.27
N GLN A 258 -11.22 27.62 -4.31
CA GLN A 258 -10.98 29.02 -4.71
C GLN A 258 -10.28 29.82 -3.60
N GLU A 259 -10.53 29.50 -2.34
CA GLU A 259 -9.94 30.18 -1.18
C GLU A 259 -8.53 29.66 -0.86
N VAL A 260 -8.27 28.37 -1.14
CA VAL A 260 -6.99 27.69 -0.87
C VAL A 260 -5.98 27.83 -2.01
N ARG A 261 -6.42 27.98 -3.27
CA ARG A 261 -5.51 28.16 -4.43
C ARG A 261 -4.56 29.36 -4.30
N PRO A 262 -5.02 30.57 -3.93
CA PRO A 262 -4.16 31.74 -3.82
C PRO A 262 -3.04 31.60 -2.77
N PRO A 263 -3.29 31.14 -1.52
CA PRO A 263 -2.21 30.94 -0.55
C PRO A 263 -1.26 29.79 -0.92
N LEU A 264 -1.72 28.74 -1.60
CA LEU A 264 -0.82 27.71 -2.12
C LEU A 264 0.08 28.24 -3.23
N ALA A 265 -0.45 29.03 -4.17
CA ALA A 265 0.35 29.66 -5.22
C ALA A 265 1.41 30.60 -4.62
N ALA A 266 1.02 31.41 -3.63
CA ALA A 266 1.96 32.28 -2.91
C ALA A 266 3.04 31.50 -2.14
N THR A 267 2.72 30.32 -1.60
CA THR A 267 3.68 29.44 -0.92
C THR A 267 4.66 28.80 -1.91
N VAL A 268 4.17 28.36 -3.08
CA VAL A 268 5.02 27.82 -4.15
C VAL A 268 5.95 28.89 -4.69
N ASP A 269 5.45 30.11 -4.94
CA ASP A 269 6.26 31.24 -5.39
C ASP A 269 7.29 31.67 -4.34
N GLY A 270 6.90 31.69 -3.05
CA GLY A 270 7.82 31.99 -1.95
C GLY A 270 8.91 30.92 -1.78
N THR A 271 8.56 29.65 -1.99
CA THR A 271 9.51 28.53 -1.94
C THR A 271 10.46 28.57 -3.13
N ALA A 272 9.97 28.85 -4.33
CA ALA A 272 10.80 29.02 -5.53
C ALA A 272 11.74 30.23 -5.41
N ALA A 273 11.27 31.34 -4.82
CA ALA A 273 12.10 32.50 -4.54
C ALA A 273 13.20 32.20 -3.51
N THR A 274 12.86 31.46 -2.45
CA THR A 274 13.83 31.05 -1.42
C THR A 274 14.85 30.06 -1.98
N ALA A 275 14.40 29.07 -2.75
CA ALA A 275 15.27 28.14 -3.46
C ALA A 275 16.19 28.85 -4.45
N GLY A 276 15.68 29.88 -5.15
CA GLY A 276 16.48 30.75 -6.03
C GLY A 276 17.57 31.52 -5.28
N VAL A 277 17.26 32.08 -4.10
CA VAL A 277 18.24 32.77 -3.26
C VAL A 277 19.30 31.82 -2.72
N VAL A 278 18.90 30.63 -2.27
CA VAL A 278 19.84 29.60 -1.77
C VAL A 278 20.75 29.11 -2.90
N ASN A 279 20.19 28.85 -4.08
CA ASN A 279 20.96 28.41 -5.25
C ASN A 279 21.90 29.50 -5.78
N ALA A 280 21.48 30.77 -5.74
CA ALA A 280 22.32 31.91 -6.13
C ALA A 280 23.46 32.19 -5.13
N ASN A 281 23.35 31.71 -3.89
CA ASN A 281 24.36 31.88 -2.84
C ASN A 281 25.03 30.54 -2.47
N GLY A 282 25.04 29.57 -3.40
CA GLY A 282 25.62 28.24 -3.19
C GLY A 282 27.08 28.29 -2.71
N ASP A 283 27.90 29.16 -3.33
CA ASP A 283 29.31 29.33 -2.96
C ASP A 283 29.47 29.84 -1.51
N THR A 284 28.63 30.80 -1.09
CA THR A 284 28.61 31.33 0.28
C THR A 284 28.13 30.27 1.27
N LEU A 285 27.13 29.46 0.89
CA LEU A 285 26.61 28.38 1.73
C LEU A 285 27.67 27.28 1.91
N GLU A 286 28.39 26.93 0.85
CA GLU A 286 29.48 25.97 0.89
C GLU A 286 30.67 26.47 1.72
N GLU A 287 31.01 27.76 1.63
CA GLU A 287 32.03 28.39 2.48
C GLU A 287 31.63 28.39 3.97
N VAL A 288 30.36 28.67 4.28
CA VAL A 288 29.81 28.59 5.65
C VAL A 288 29.81 27.14 6.15
N LEU A 289 29.38 26.17 5.34
CA LEU A 289 29.34 24.75 5.71
C LEU A 289 30.74 24.16 5.88
N ASN A 290 31.71 24.57 5.07
CA ASN A 290 33.11 24.13 5.18
C ASN A 290 33.85 24.79 6.35
N SER A 291 33.47 26.01 6.74
CA SER A 291 34.05 26.69 7.91
C SER A 291 33.41 26.26 9.24
N LEU A 292 32.19 25.71 9.20
CA LEU A 292 31.40 25.28 10.36
C LEU A 292 32.11 24.26 11.27
N PRO A 293 32.72 23.17 10.77
CA PRO A 293 33.44 22.19 11.60
C PRO A 293 34.63 22.82 12.33
N GLY A 294 35.34 23.75 11.69
CA GLY A 294 36.46 24.49 12.29
C GLY A 294 36.00 25.44 13.39
N ALA A 295 34.87 26.14 13.18
CA ALA A 295 34.23 26.97 14.19
C ALA A 295 33.72 26.14 15.37
N TYR A 296 33.08 25.00 15.11
CA TYR A 296 32.55 24.08 16.13
C TYR A 296 33.68 23.41 16.93
N ALA A 297 34.79 23.05 16.28
CA ALA A 297 35.98 22.54 16.95
C ALA A 297 36.66 23.62 17.81
N THR A 298 36.62 24.88 17.39
CA THR A 298 37.15 26.00 18.17
C THR A 298 36.25 26.29 19.37
N LEU A 299 34.93 26.33 19.19
CA LEU A 299 33.94 26.40 20.27
C LEU A 299 34.06 25.21 21.23
N GLY A 300 34.24 24.00 20.71
CA GLY A 300 34.44 22.78 21.49
C GLY A 300 35.73 22.81 22.31
N ARG A 301 36.84 23.31 21.76
CA ARG A 301 38.12 23.50 22.48
C ARG A 301 38.03 24.57 23.57
N VAL A 302 37.25 25.62 23.33
CA VAL A 302 36.96 26.67 24.32
C VAL A 302 36.05 26.12 25.43
N ALA A 303 35.09 25.25 25.10
CA ALA A 303 34.17 24.63 26.05
C ALA A 303 34.78 23.45 26.84
N SER A 304 35.80 22.77 26.30
CA SER A 304 36.38 21.57 26.92
C SER A 304 37.33 21.85 28.09
N HIS A 305 37.82 23.10 28.25
CA HIS A 305 38.75 23.49 29.30
C HIS A 305 38.05 24.16 30.49
N GLY A 306 37.06 23.49 31.08
CA GLY A 306 36.75 23.53 32.53
C GLY A 306 36.64 24.87 33.26
N ASN A 307 36.49 26.01 32.58
CA ASN A 307 36.28 27.30 33.20
C ASN A 307 35.36 28.14 32.31
N PHE A 308 34.21 28.49 32.88
CA PHE A 308 33.04 29.05 32.21
C PHE A 308 33.38 30.35 31.47
N PHE A 309 33.51 30.28 30.14
CA PHE A 309 33.52 31.50 29.32
C PHE A 309 32.09 32.04 29.27
N ASN A 310 31.78 32.95 30.19
CA ASN A 310 30.47 33.59 30.29
C ASN A 310 30.36 34.62 29.16
N PHE A 311 29.86 34.21 28.00
CA PHE A 311 29.47 35.16 26.97
C PHE A 311 28.06 35.67 27.26
N PHE A 312 27.90 37.00 27.27
CA PHE A 312 26.60 37.64 27.41
C PHE A 312 26.26 38.31 26.10
N LEU A 313 25.20 37.84 25.45
CA LEU A 313 24.71 38.42 24.20
C LEU A 313 23.93 39.70 24.52
N CYS A 314 24.63 40.82 24.63
CA CYS A 314 24.04 42.08 25.11
C CYS A 314 23.26 42.84 24.02
N SER A 315 23.63 42.67 22.75
CA SER A 315 22.87 43.23 21.65
C SER A 315 23.08 42.43 20.37
N VAL A 316 22.01 42.21 19.62
CA VAL A 316 22.05 41.66 18.27
C VAL A 316 21.47 42.69 17.31
N GLN A 317 22.17 42.93 16.21
CA GLN A 317 21.67 43.70 15.09
C GLN A 317 21.92 42.89 13.82
N VAL A 318 20.86 42.66 13.05
CA VAL A 318 20.97 41.96 11.77
C VAL A 318 21.05 43.01 10.68
N VAL A 319 22.06 42.91 9.83
CA VAL A 319 22.20 43.77 8.65
C VAL A 319 22.02 42.87 7.45
N VAL A 320 21.04 43.19 6.62
CA VAL A 320 20.76 42.46 5.37
C VAL A 320 20.93 43.45 4.24
N GLY A 321 21.93 43.23 3.39
CA GLY A 321 22.25 44.12 2.29
C GLY A 321 23.25 43.50 1.32
N THR A 322 23.25 44.01 0.10
CA THR A 322 24.37 43.88 -0.83
C THR A 322 25.18 45.18 -0.74
N SER A 323 26.45 45.16 -1.15
CA SER A 323 27.50 46.15 -0.84
C SER A 323 27.15 47.65 -0.96
N ASP A 324 26.04 48.03 -1.62
CA ASP A 324 25.57 49.41 -1.77
C ASP A 324 24.26 49.76 -1.02
N LEU A 325 23.53 48.79 -0.44
CA LEU A 325 22.25 49.01 0.26
C LEU A 325 22.08 48.05 1.46
N ASP A 326 22.65 48.44 2.59
CA ASP A 326 22.50 47.74 3.88
C ASP A 326 21.22 48.16 4.60
N VAL A 327 20.25 47.26 4.70
CA VAL A 327 19.08 47.42 5.57
C VAL A 327 19.41 46.87 6.95
N ARG A 328 19.46 47.75 7.95
CA ARG A 328 19.78 47.41 9.34
C ARG A 328 18.50 47.23 10.14
N THR A 329 18.35 46.08 10.79
CA THR A 329 17.24 45.86 11.73
C THR A 329 17.46 46.64 13.03
N PRO A 330 16.39 46.89 13.81
CA PRO A 330 16.51 47.47 15.15
C PRO A 330 17.40 46.59 16.03
N VAL A 331 18.27 47.22 16.82
CA VAL A 331 19.15 46.52 17.76
C VAL A 331 18.32 45.90 18.87
N VAL A 332 18.29 44.57 18.94
CA VAL A 332 17.66 43.84 20.05
C VAL A 332 18.67 43.75 21.18
N ARG A 333 18.40 44.44 22.29
CA ARG A 333 19.26 44.42 23.48
C ARG A 333 18.75 43.42 24.51
N SER A 334 19.67 42.73 25.18
CA SER A 334 19.35 41.80 26.25
C SER A 334 19.12 42.56 27.55
N ASN A 335 18.03 42.24 28.24
CA ASN A 335 17.68 42.80 29.55
C ASN A 335 18.38 42.09 30.73
N ALA A 336 19.39 41.24 30.45
CA ALA A 336 20.17 40.60 31.50
C ALA A 336 20.89 41.67 32.35
N ALA A 337 20.91 41.51 33.67
CA ALA A 337 21.52 42.47 34.60
C ALA A 337 23.02 42.76 34.35
N ARG A 338 23.68 41.93 33.54
CA ARG A 338 25.08 42.10 33.12
C ARG A 338 25.25 42.79 31.76
N CYS A 339 24.14 43.15 31.09
CA CYS A 339 24.07 43.82 29.79
C CYS A 339 23.42 45.21 29.85
N ASN A 340 23.12 45.71 31.05
CA ASN A 340 22.68 47.08 31.33
C ASN A 340 23.86 48.04 31.47
#